data_AF-A0A5K3FZJ3-F1
#
_entry.id   AF-A0A5K3FZJ3-F1
#
_cell.length_a   1.000
_cell.length_b   1.000
_cell.length_c   1.000
_cell.angle_alpha   90.00
_cell.angle_beta   90.00
_cell.angle_gamma   90.00
#
_symmetry.space_group_name_H-M   'P 1'
#
loop_
_entity.id
_entity.type
_entity.pdbx_description
1 polymer ?
#
loop_
_entity_poly.entity_id
_entity_poly.type
_entity_poly.pdbx_seq_one_letter_code
_entity_poly.pdbx_strand_id
1 'polypeptide(L)' 'ALIVLKATLILGGHVEYRAAPSPPTDITAKALSSSSIMVSWSPPAQTNGPLEPYRAHCTKVGENWPRSAT' A
#
# COMPACT_ATOMS: atom_id res chain seq x y z
N ALA A 1 31.79 -28.07 -8.33
CA ALA A 1 32.72 -27.59 -7.28
C ALA A 1 32.84 -26.08 -7.45
N LEU A 2 32.70 -25.19 -6.48
CA LEU A 2 32.84 -25.26 -5.02
C LEU A 2 31.70 -24.44 -4.37
N ILE A 3 31.03 -25.04 -3.40
CA ILE A 3 30.07 -24.40 -2.50
C ILE A 3 30.89 -23.64 -1.45
N VAL A 4 30.72 -22.32 -1.35
CA VAL A 4 31.20 -21.56 -0.19
C VAL A 4 30.00 -21.31 0.72
N LEU A 5 29.86 -22.16 1.73
CA LEU A 5 28.93 -21.98 2.84
C LEU A 5 29.38 -20.76 3.65
N LYS A 6 28.71 -19.62 3.49
CA LYS A 6 28.66 -18.63 4.56
C LYS A 6 27.56 -19.04 5.52
N ALA A 7 27.95 -19.90 6.46
CA ALA A 7 27.15 -20.23 7.63
C ALA A 7 27.08 -19.01 8.56
N THR A 8 26.17 -18.08 8.28
CA THR A 8 25.66 -17.20 9.33
C THR A 8 24.58 -17.98 10.05
N LEU A 9 24.86 -18.34 11.30
CA LEU A 9 23.96 -19.04 12.21
C LEU A 9 22.54 -18.48 12.13
N ILE A 10 21.58 -19.34 11.76
CA ILE A 10 20.15 -19.05 11.83
C ILE A 10 19.75 -19.04 13.32
N LEU A 11 20.04 -17.94 14.00
CA LEU A 11 19.48 -17.63 15.31
C LEU A 11 18.33 -16.65 15.10
N GLY A 12 17.12 -17.21 14.92
CA GLY A 12 15.90 -16.47 14.67
C GLY A 12 15.79 -16.06 13.21
N GLY A 13 14.70 -16.46 12.55
CA GLY A 13 14.39 -15.87 11.26
C GLY A 13 14.32 -14.36 11.44
N HIS A 14 15.19 -13.61 10.76
CA HIS A 14 14.82 -12.25 10.37
C HIS A 14 13.81 -12.40 9.25
N VAL A 15 12.62 -12.90 9.60
CA VAL A 15 11.43 -12.57 8.86
C VAL A 15 11.37 -11.05 9.07
N GLU A 16 11.73 -10.25 8.07
CA GLU A 16 11.34 -8.84 8.12
C GLU A 16 9.82 -8.90 8.13
N TYR A 17 9.22 -8.85 9.32
CA TYR A 17 7.81 -8.60 9.47
C TYR A 17 7.65 -7.16 9.01
N ARG A 18 7.57 -6.95 7.70
CA ARG A 18 7.19 -5.66 7.13
C ARG A 18 5.79 -5.42 7.65
N ALA A 19 5.71 -4.67 8.75
CA ALA A 19 4.44 -4.21 9.26
C ALA A 19 3.77 -3.36 8.17
N ALA A 20 2.45 -3.31 8.16
CA ALA A 20 1.75 -2.46 7.21
C ALA A 20 2.26 -1.00 7.34
N PRO A 21 2.45 -0.26 6.23
CA PRO A 21 2.70 1.16 6.33
C PRO A 21 1.53 1.83 7.06
N SER A 22 1.81 2.96 7.70
CA SER A 22 0.74 3.84 8.16
C SER A 22 -0.08 4.37 6.97
N PRO A 23 -1.28 4.93 7.19
CA PRO A 23 -2.07 5.54 6.11
C PRO A 23 -1.36 6.74 5.47
N PRO A 24 -1.63 7.03 4.18
CA PRO A 24 -1.23 8.30 3.55
C PRO A 24 -1.82 9.50 4.29
N THR A 25 -1.11 10.62 4.30
CA THR A 25 -1.57 11.86 4.94
C THR A 25 -2.03 12.89 3.92
N ASP A 26 -2.63 13.99 4.39
CA ASP A 26 -2.97 15.16 3.56
C ASP A 26 -3.80 14.82 2.31
N ILE A 27 -4.75 13.89 2.46
CA ILE A 27 -5.61 13.46 1.36
C ILE A 27 -6.53 14.63 1.00
N THR A 28 -6.40 15.13 -0.24
CA THR A 28 -7.28 16.15 -0.79
C THR A 28 -7.92 15.69 -2.08
N ALA A 29 -9.17 16.13 -2.30
CA ALA A 29 -9.90 15.88 -3.53
C ALA A 29 -10.48 17.20 -4.05
N LYS A 30 -10.20 17.54 -5.30
CA LYS A 30 -10.69 18.75 -5.96
C LYS A 30 -11.40 18.37 -7.25
N ALA A 31 -12.66 18.75 -7.38
CA ALA A 31 -13.37 18.65 -8.65
C ALA A 31 -12.72 19.60 -9.68
N LEU A 32 -12.33 19.06 -10.82
CA LEU A 32 -11.83 19.83 -11.96
C LEU A 32 -12.95 20.12 -12.96
N SER A 33 -13.93 19.21 -13.08
CA SER A 33 -15.11 19.34 -13.93
C SER A 33 -16.27 18.48 -13.39
N SER A 34 -17.37 18.38 -14.13
CA SER A 34 -18.50 17.50 -13.81
C SER A 34 -18.16 16.00 -13.88
N SER A 35 -17.03 15.62 -14.49
CA SER A 35 -16.61 14.23 -14.69
C SER A 35 -15.16 13.96 -14.28
N SER A 36 -14.45 14.93 -13.73
CA SER A 36 -13.04 14.80 -13.37
C SER A 36 -12.76 15.34 -11.98
N ILE A 37 -12.03 14.56 -11.18
CA ILE A 37 -11.59 14.89 -9.83
C ILE A 37 -10.09 14.64 -9.76
N MET A 38 -9.35 15.61 -9.23
CA MET A 38 -7.94 15.46 -8.86
C MET A 38 -7.86 15.02 -7.40
N VAL A 39 -7.17 13.93 -7.14
CA VAL A 39 -6.91 13.42 -5.80
C VAL A 39 -5.40 13.48 -5.55
N SER A 40 -4.99 14.05 -4.42
CA SER A 40 -3.60 14.08 -3.98
C SER A 40 -3.47 13.65 -2.53
N TRP A 41 -2.29 13.16 -2.16
CA TRP A 41 -1.94 12.72 -0.83
C TRP A 41 -0.43 12.85 -0.62
N SER A 42 -0.03 12.90 0.63
CA SER A 42 1.36 12.81 1.08
C SER A 42 1.72 11.36 1.42
N PRO A 43 3.02 10.98 1.35
CA PRO A 43 3.47 9.66 1.78
C PRO A 43 3.11 9.37 3.25
N PRO A 44 2.99 8.09 3.63
CA PRO A 44 2.74 7.71 5.01
C PRO A 44 3.92 8.07 5.91
N ALA A 45 3.63 8.47 7.15
CA ALA A 45 4.65 8.84 8.14
C ALA A 45 5.61 7.68 8.47
N GLN A 46 5.09 6.45 8.43
CA GLN A 46 5.84 5.21 8.62
C GLN A 46 5.58 4.28 7.45
N THR A 47 6.63 3.90 6.72
CA THR A 47 6.53 2.99 5.56
C THR A 47 6.76 1.53 5.95
N ASN A 48 7.47 1.27 7.05
CA ASN A 48 7.81 -0.07 7.54
C ASN A 48 8.48 -0.97 6.49
N GLY A 49 9.18 -0.35 5.53
CA GLY A 49 9.83 -0.97 4.38
C GLY A 49 9.77 -0.09 3.12
N PRO A 50 10.22 -0.60 1.97
CA PRO A 50 9.96 0.00 0.66
C PRO A 50 8.46 0.13 0.40
N LEU A 51 8.04 1.26 -0.17
CA LEU A 51 6.63 1.46 -0.52
C LEU A 51 6.29 0.75 -1.82
N GLU A 52 5.22 -0.05 -1.75
CA GLU A 52 4.54 -0.58 -2.93
C GLU A 52 3.67 0.50 -3.61
N PRO A 53 3.25 0.31 -4.87
CA PRO A 53 2.40 1.26 -5.57
C PRO A 53 1.05 1.49 -4.89
N TYR A 54 0.57 2.74 -4.90
CA TYR A 54 -0.77 3.07 -4.42
C TYR A 54 -1.85 2.57 -5.38
N ARG A 55 -2.96 2.06 -4.83
CA ARG A 55 -4.15 1.65 -5.59
C ARG A 55 -5.34 2.49 -5.18
N ALA A 56 -5.91 3.23 -6.13
CA ALA A 56 -7.11 4.03 -5.91
C ALA A 56 -8.35 3.29 -6.44
N HIS A 57 -9.46 3.38 -5.69
CA HIS A 57 -10.75 2.82 -6.07
C HIS A 57 -11.82 3.91 -5.98
N CYS A 58 -12.59 4.04 -7.05
CA CYS A 58 -13.69 5.00 -7.14
C CYS A 58 -15.00 4.22 -7.18
N THR A 59 -15.90 4.45 -6.21
CA THR A 59 -17.23 3.86 -6.20
C THR A 59 -18.28 4.94 -6.04
N LYS A 60 -19.48 4.73 -6.61
CA LYS A 60 -20.60 5.62 -6.38
C LYS A 60 -21.10 5.43 -4.94
N VAL A 61 -21.41 6.52 -4.25
CA VAL A 61 -22.01 6.46 -2.91
C VAL A 61 -23.32 5.68 -2.99
N GLY A 62 -23.45 4.62 -2.19
CA GLY A 62 -24.59 3.71 -2.19
C GLY A 62 -24.45 2.50 -3.12
N GLU A 63 -23.36 2.37 -3.87
CA GLU A 63 -23.04 1.16 -4.62
C GLU A 63 -22.29 0.16 -3.71
N ASN A 64 -22.93 -0.99 -3.45
CA ASN A 64 -22.40 -2.09 -2.66
C ASN A 64 -21.31 -2.84 -3.45
N TRP A 65 -20.05 -2.54 -3.15
CA TRP A 65 -18.87 -3.19 -3.71
C TRP A 65 -18.30 -4.28 -2.78
N PRO A 66 -17.78 -5.42 -3.29
CA PRO A 66 -17.99 -5.92 -4.65
C PRO A 66 -19.47 -6.22 -4.82
N ARG A 67 -20.01 -5.98 -6.03
CA ARG A 67 -21.42 -6.28 -6.34
C ARG A 67 -21.68 -7.70 -5.85
N SER A 68 -22.48 -7.83 -4.78
CA SER A 68 -22.82 -9.14 -4.24
C SER A 68 -23.46 -9.90 -5.40
N ALA A 69 -22.71 -10.81 -6.00
CA ALA A 69 -23.18 -11.64 -7.09
C ALA A 69 -24.31 -12.49 -6.51
N THR A 70 -25.55 -12.12 -6.81
CA THR A 70 -26.71 -12.99 -6.69
C THR A 70 -26.74 -13.89 -7.92
#